data_AF-A0A527YQM1-F1
#
_entry.id   AF-A0A527YQM1-F1
#
_cell.length_a   1.000
_cell.length_b   1.000
_cell.length_c   1.000
_cell.angle_alpha   90.00
_cell.angle_beta   90.00
_cell.angle_gamma   90.00
#
_symmetry.space_group_name_H-M   'P 1'
#
loop_
_entity.id
_entity.type
_entity.pdbx_description
1 polymer ?
#
loop_
_entity_poly.entity_id
_entity_poly.type
_entity_poly.pdbx_seq_one_letter_code
_entity_poly.pdbx_strand_id
1 'polypeptide(L)' 'FGDIIVKPLYGNGGAGIFHLHEADRNLASLLEMFGQMFREPYIVQRYLKEVRAGDKRIILIDGEPVGAIN' A
#
# COMPACT_ATOMS: atom_id res chain seq x y z
N PHE A 1 -10.75 -7.97 -11.62
CA PHE A 1 -9.81 -7.86 -10.48
C PHE A 1 -10.30 -6.70 -9.65
N GLY A 2 -10.77 -6.95 -8.41
CA GLY A 2 -11.30 -5.86 -7.57
C GLY A 2 -10.24 -4.79 -7.26
N ASP A 3 -10.66 -3.74 -6.56
CA ASP A 3 -9.81 -2.63 -6.15
C ASP A 3 -8.40 -3.05 -5.65
N ILE A 4 -7.39 -2.27 -6.01
CA ILE A 4 -5.98 -2.53 -5.66
C ILE A 4 -5.35 -1.32 -4.97
N ILE A 5 -4.25 -1.59 -4.27
CA ILE A 5 -3.33 -0.58 -3.78
C ILE A 5 -1.99 -0.77 -4.50
N VAL A 6 -1.43 0.32 -5.03
CA VAL A 6 -0.07 0.40 -5.56
C VAL A 6 0.77 1.24 -4.61
N LYS A 7 1.96 0.75 -4.24
CA LYS A 7 2.87 1.45 -3.34
C LYS A 7 4.34 1.12 -3.62
N PRO A 8 5.29 2.03 -3.35
CA PRO A 8 6.72 1.72 -3.48
C PRO A 8 7.13 0.66 -2.45
N LEU A 9 8.08 -0.20 -2.81
CA LEU A 9 8.56 -1.30 -1.95
C LEU A 9 9.20 -0.79 -0.66
N TYR A 10 9.94 0.32 -0.73
CA TYR A 10 10.71 0.87 0.40
C TYR A 10 10.12 2.16 0.98
N GLY A 11 8.84 2.44 0.74
CA GLY A 11 8.15 3.60 1.29
C GLY A 11 7.75 3.45 2.77
N ASN A 12 7.51 4.58 3.42
CA ASN A 12 6.98 4.66 4.78
C ASN A 12 5.95 5.80 4.90
N GLY A 13 5.25 5.86 6.04
CA GLY A 13 4.38 7.00 6.38
C GLY A 13 3.21 7.26 5.42
N GLY A 14 2.85 6.31 4.57
CA GLY A 14 1.79 6.50 3.56
C GLY A 14 2.25 7.19 2.27
N ALA A 15 3.55 7.49 2.13
CA ALA A 15 4.08 8.11 0.93
C ALA A 15 3.92 7.19 -0.29
N GLY A 16 3.39 7.75 -1.38
CA GLY A 16 3.22 7.03 -2.64
C GLY A 16 2.23 5.87 -2.57
N ILE A 17 1.20 5.92 -1.71
CA ILE A 17 0.13 4.92 -1.70
C ILE A 17 -1.03 5.38 -2.57
N PHE A 18 -1.43 4.55 -3.54
CA PHE A 18 -2.55 4.82 -4.43
C PHE A 18 -3.57 3.69 -4.37
N HIS A 19 -4.84 4.03 -4.14
CA HIS A 19 -5.98 3.13 -4.28
C HIS A 19 -6.58 3.29 -5.67
N LEU A 20 -6.55 2.21 -6.46
CA LEU A 20 -7.09 2.17 -7.81
C LEU A 20 -8.32 1.28 -7.84
N HIS A 21 -9.39 1.81 -8.42
CA HIS A 21 -10.62 1.06 -8.64
C HIS A 21 -10.52 0.22 -9.90
N GLU A 22 -11.31 -0.85 -10.00
CA GLU A 22 -11.32 -1.71 -11.20
C GLU A 22 -11.63 -0.95 -12.49
N ALA A 23 -12.42 0.13 -12.39
CA ALA A 23 -12.81 0.97 -13.52
C ALA A 23 -11.83 2.13 -13.82
N ASP A 24 -10.66 2.20 -13.16
CA ASP A 24 -9.72 3.30 -13.37
C ASP A 24 -9.07 3.22 -14.76
N ARG A 25 -9.37 4.22 -15.58
CA ARG A 25 -8.89 4.29 -16.97
C ARG A 25 -7.43 4.73 -17.09
N ASN A 26 -6.84 5.24 -16.01
CA ASN A 26 -5.53 5.87 -16.01
C ASN A 26 -4.42 4.97 -15.44
N LEU A 27 -4.67 3.66 -15.31
CA LEU A 27 -3.71 2.71 -14.73
C LEU A 27 -2.33 2.81 -15.40
N ALA A 28 -2.29 2.82 -16.74
CA ALA A 28 -1.02 2.88 -17.49
C ALA A 28 -0.21 4.14 -17.17
N SER A 29 -0.84 5.32 -17.23
CA SER A 29 -0.19 6.60 -16.93
C SER A 29 0.30 6.68 -15.48
N LEU A 30 -0.45 6.10 -14.53
CA LEU A 30 -0.04 6.06 -13.14
C LEU A 30 1.18 5.16 -12.92
N LEU A 31 1.23 4.00 -13.58
CA LEU A 31 2.39 3.11 -13.54
C LEU A 31 3.63 3.75 -14.17
N GLU A 32 3.47 4.47 -15.29
CA GLU A 32 4.55 5.26 -15.90
C GLU A 32 5.07 6.32 -14.94
N MET A 33 4.17 7.10 -14.34
CA MET A 33 4.51 8.14 -13.37
C MET A 33 5.25 7.55 -12.16
N PHE A 34 4.82 6.37 -11.67
CA PHE A 34 5.53 5.63 -10.63
C PHE A 34 6.95 5.28 -11.01
N GLY A 35 7.15 4.74 -12.22
CA GLY A 35 8.47 4.38 -12.72
C GLY A 35 9.41 5.58 -12.92
N GLN A 36 8.87 6.79 -13.05
CA GLN A 36 9.66 8.02 -13.10
C GLN A 36 9.97 8.58 -11.70
N MET A 37 9.01 8.50 -10.76
CA MET A 37 9.16 9.08 -9.41
C MET A 37 10.00 8.21 -8.46
N PHE A 38 9.89 6.89 -8.57
CA PHE A 38 10.55 5.95 -7.66
C PHE A 38 11.56 5.11 -8.45
N ARG A 39 12.79 4.98 -7.92
CA ARG A 39 13.80 4.09 -8.51
C ARG A 39 13.56 2.63 -8.14
N GLU A 40 12.92 2.40 -6.99
CA GLU A 40 12.61 1.09 -6.47
C GLU A 40 11.38 0.44 -7.13
N PRO A 41 11.29 -0.91 -7.09
CA PRO A 41 10.07 -1.61 -7.47
C PRO A 41 8.85 -1.17 -6.64
N TYR A 42 7.66 -1.39 -7.18
CA TYR A 42 6.39 -1.20 -6.46
C TYR A 42 5.67 -2.54 -6.24
N ILE A 43 4.84 -2.58 -5.19
CA ILE A 43 3.96 -3.70 -4.86
C ILE A 43 2.54 -3.37 -5.34
N VAL A 44 1.87 -4.38 -5.89
CA VAL A 44 0.42 -4.36 -6.13
C VAL A 44 -0.25 -5.31 -5.16
N GLN A 45 -1.17 -4.80 -4.35
CA GLN A 45 -1.91 -5.59 -3.36
C GLN A 45 -3.41 -5.38 -3.53
N ARG A 46 -4.21 -6.39 -3.21
CA ARG A 46 -5.68 -6.23 -3.17
C ARG A 46 -6.08 -5.22 -2.10
N TYR A 47 -7.00 -4.32 -2.42
CA TYR A 47 -7.65 -3.46 -1.42
C TYR A 47 -8.65 -4.28 -0.59
N LEU A 48 -8.56 -4.14 0.73
CA LEU A 48 -9.51 -4.73 1.67
C LEU A 48 -10.39 -3.62 2.21
N LYS A 49 -11.71 -3.71 2.02
CA LYS A 49 -12.66 -2.67 2.45
C LYS A 49 -12.66 -2.50 3.97
N GLU A 50 -12.35 -3.57 4.68
CA GLU A 50 -12.24 -3.68 6.14
C GLU A 50 -11.18 -2.74 6.72
N VAL A 51 -10.18 -2.30 5.93
CA VAL A 51 -9.16 -1.34 6.38
C VAL A 51 -9.77 -0.01 6.84
N ARG A 52 -10.99 0.33 6.38
CA ARG A 52 -11.73 1.52 6.84
C ARG A 52 -12.14 1.44 8.31
N ALA A 53 -12.16 0.24 8.90
CA ALA A 53 -12.36 0.06 10.34
C ALA A 53 -11.08 0.37 11.15
N GLY A 54 -9.99 0.76 10.49
CA GLY A 54 -8.67 0.99 11.07
C GLY A 54 -7.75 -0.21 10.85
N ASP A 55 -6.45 0.03 10.99
CA ASP A 55 -5.44 -1.02 11.08
C ASP A 55 -5.05 -1.27 12.54
N LYS A 56 -4.54 -2.47 12.82
CA LYS A 56 -3.93 -2.82 14.11
C LYS A 56 -2.44 -3.04 13.90
N ARG A 57 -1.64 -2.46 14.78
CA ARG A 57 -0.19 -2.64 14.77
C ARG A 57 0.20 -3.47 15.97
N ILE A 58 0.76 -4.65 15.72
CA ILE A 58 1.39 -5.48 16.75
C ILE A 58 2.87 -5.08 16.80
N ILE A 59 3.36 -4.75 18.00
CA ILE A 59 4.76 -4.37 18.21
C ILE A 59 5.53 -5.61 18.62
N LEU A 60 6.65 -5.87 17.92
CA LEU A 60 7.56 -6.97 18.22
C LEU A 60 8.89 -6.41 18.76
N ILE A 61 9.45 -7.05 19.79
CA ILE A 61 10.83 -6.84 20.26
C ILE A 61 11.53 -8.19 20.20
N ASP A 62 12.65 -8.26 19.50
CA ASP A 62 13.41 -9.50 19.26
C ASP A 62 12.57 -10.66 18.70
N GLY A 63 11.55 -10.32 17.92
CA GLY A 63 10.61 -11.29 17.33
C GLY A 63 9.39 -11.61 18.20
N GLU A 64 9.38 -11.20 19.47
CA GLU A 64 8.31 -11.49 20.42
C GLU A 64 7.28 -10.34 20.51
N PRO A 65 5.97 -10.63 20.53
CA PRO A 65 4.94 -9.60 20.64
C PRO A 65 4.89 -8.99 22.04
N VAL A 66 5.00 -7.67 22.12
CA VAL A 66 5.01 -6.92 23.40
C VAL A 66 3.80 -6.01 23.59
N GLY A 67 3.01 -5.78 22.53
CA GLY A 67 1.83 -4.93 22.61
C GLY A 67 1.13 -4.71 21.28
N ALA A 68 -0.01 -4.02 21.33
CA ALA A 68 -0.77 -3.65 20.14
C ALA A 68 -1.38 -2.24 20.27
N ILE A 69 -1.44 -1.51 19.15
CA ILE A 69 -2.05 -0.18 19.04
C ILE A 69 -2.92 -0.07 17.77
N ASN A 70 -3.80 0.93 17.72
CA ASN A 70 -4.60 1.31 16.55
C ASN A 70 -4.12 2.66 16.00
#